data_AF-A0A2G4SH76-F1
#
_entry.id   AF-A0A2G4SH76-F1
#
_cell.length_a   1.000
_cell.length_b   1.000
_cell.length_c   1.000
_cell.angle_alpha   90.00
_cell.angle_beta   90.00
_cell.angle_gamma   90.00
#
_symmetry.space_group_name_H-M   'P 1'
#
loop_
_entity.id
_entity.type
_entity.pdbx_description
1 polymer ?
#
loop_
_entity_poly.entity_id
_entity_poly.type
_entity_poly.pdbx_seq_one_letter_code
_entity_poly.pdbx_strand_id
1 'polypeptide(L)'
;MFESRGYQHTTLRLFRSAIAHLHHNPDSIRTSKLVHTLLHSITAKAPPKPLHRPTVNLRSTLKAIQQIESGASSTHLSQIQQKLAFLLGMTAFLRPSDLHHIDFTTASVTEGNNQRFLSFNVVASKEKRGGQRIIKPFRVSCYANPNLCPITTLVHLRTRVSQLSPPPSVASLFVNTLRSGIPVEDIVTLGNWSSSDVFHNHYRREHLSLIDFTNTVLQDPIED
;
A
#
# COMPACT_ATOMS: atom_id res chain seq x y z
N MET A 1 -5.57 -37.61 -11.60
CA MET A 1 -6.83 -38.23 -11.11
C MET A 1 -7.87 -37.20 -10.67
N PHE A 2 -7.54 -36.14 -9.92
CA PHE A 2 -8.48 -35.06 -9.59
C PHE A 2 -8.46 -33.91 -10.62
N GLU A 3 -7.31 -33.64 -11.24
CA GLU A 3 -7.18 -32.67 -12.35
C GLU A 3 -7.98 -33.11 -13.59
N SER A 4 -8.03 -34.43 -13.85
CA SER A 4 -8.89 -35.02 -14.89
C SER A 4 -10.40 -34.87 -14.60
N ARG A 5 -10.75 -34.44 -13.38
CA ARG A 5 -12.12 -34.06 -12.97
C ARG A 5 -12.29 -32.54 -12.83
N GLY A 6 -11.29 -31.75 -13.23
CA GLY A 6 -11.32 -30.28 -13.18
C GLY A 6 -11.12 -29.65 -11.80
N TYR A 7 -10.80 -30.43 -10.76
CA TYR A 7 -10.65 -29.91 -9.41
C TYR A 7 -9.26 -29.30 -9.17
N GLN A 8 -9.22 -28.14 -8.51
CA GLN A 8 -7.98 -27.51 -8.06
C GLN A 8 -7.57 -28.05 -6.68
N HIS A 9 -6.28 -27.92 -6.32
CA HIS A 9 -5.81 -28.31 -4.98
C HIS A 9 -6.56 -27.58 -3.84
N THR A 10 -6.97 -26.33 -4.08
CA THR A 10 -7.82 -25.55 -3.17
C THR A 10 -9.18 -26.20 -2.97
N THR A 11 -9.76 -26.77 -4.03
CA THR A 11 -11.01 -27.53 -3.97
C THR A 11 -10.88 -28.77 -3.10
N LEU A 12 -9.75 -29.48 -3.16
CA LEU A 12 -9.50 -30.64 -2.29
C LEU A 12 -9.34 -30.24 -0.82
N ARG A 13 -8.70 -29.10 -0.54
CA ARG A 13 -8.64 -28.54 0.83
C ARG A 13 -10.03 -28.15 1.34
N LEU A 14 -10.87 -27.61 0.47
CA LEU A 14 -12.28 -27.30 0.77
C LEU A 14 -13.06 -28.57 1.07
N PHE A 15 -12.92 -29.62 0.25
CA PHE A 15 -13.56 -30.92 0.50
C PHE A 15 -13.11 -31.53 1.82
N ARG A 16 -11.81 -31.48 2.15
CA ARG A 16 -11.32 -31.92 3.46
C ARG A 16 -12.01 -31.16 4.59
N SER A 17 -12.14 -29.84 4.47
CA SER A 17 -12.80 -29.02 5.48
C SER A 17 -14.28 -29.41 5.64
N ALA A 18 -14.99 -29.57 4.53
CA ALA A 18 -16.39 -29.97 4.51
C ALA A 18 -16.60 -31.37 5.12
N ILE A 19 -15.77 -32.35 4.72
CA ILE A 19 -15.83 -33.70 5.28
C ILE A 19 -15.51 -33.66 6.78
N ALA A 20 -14.46 -32.95 7.21
CA ALA A 20 -14.14 -32.83 8.63
C ALA A 20 -15.27 -32.19 9.45
N HIS A 21 -16.03 -31.26 8.86
CA HIS A 21 -17.20 -30.64 9.50
C HIS A 21 -18.39 -31.58 9.66
N LEU A 22 -18.58 -32.50 8.72
CA LEU A 22 -19.71 -33.44 8.69
C LEU A 22 -19.37 -34.80 9.30
N HIS A 23 -18.10 -35.02 9.67
CA HIS A 23 -17.62 -36.30 10.19
C HIS A 23 -17.89 -36.42 11.69
N HIS A 24 -18.30 -37.61 12.14
CA HIS A 24 -18.57 -37.88 13.56
C HIS A 24 -17.34 -37.67 14.46
N ASN A 25 -16.14 -37.89 13.92
CA ASN A 25 -14.87 -37.57 14.58
C ASN A 25 -14.02 -36.65 13.68
N PRO A 26 -14.17 -35.32 13.77
CA PRO A 26 -13.45 -34.36 12.93
C PRO A 26 -11.93 -34.46 13.04
N ASP A 27 -11.42 -34.78 14.23
CA ASP A 27 -9.98 -34.79 14.53
C ASP A 27 -9.26 -35.94 13.84
N SER A 28 -9.95 -37.06 13.62
CA SER A 28 -9.42 -38.16 12.80
C SER A 28 -9.03 -37.73 11.38
N ILE A 29 -9.64 -36.66 10.84
CA ILE A 29 -9.35 -36.11 9.50
C ILE A 29 -8.44 -34.88 9.58
N ARG A 30 -8.61 -34.03 10.61
CA ARG A 30 -7.78 -32.83 10.83
C ARG A 30 -6.34 -33.18 11.21
N THR A 31 -6.14 -34.25 11.96
CA THR A 31 -4.81 -34.66 12.44
C THR A 31 -4.18 -35.78 11.61
N SER A 32 -4.93 -36.41 10.69
CA SER A 32 -4.42 -37.51 9.87
C SER A 32 -3.16 -37.13 9.09
N LYS A 33 -2.06 -37.79 9.45
CA LYS A 33 -0.77 -37.67 8.77
C LYS A 33 -0.88 -38.05 7.29
N LEU A 34 -1.67 -39.07 6.99
CA LEU A 34 -1.91 -39.57 5.63
C LEU A 34 -2.59 -38.50 4.76
N VAL A 35 -3.65 -37.87 5.27
CA VAL A 35 -4.37 -36.78 4.57
C VAL A 35 -3.47 -35.56 4.39
N HIS A 36 -2.68 -35.19 5.40
CA HIS A 36 -1.72 -34.10 5.30
C HIS A 36 -0.64 -34.37 4.25
N THR A 37 -0.01 -35.54 4.27
CA THR A 37 1.03 -35.90 3.30
C THR A 37 0.47 -35.93 1.88
N LEU A 38 -0.75 -36.42 1.68
CA LEU A 38 -1.42 -36.41 0.38
C LEU A 38 -1.63 -34.99 -0.14
N LEU A 39 -2.28 -34.11 0.65
CA LEU A 39 -2.55 -32.73 0.25
C LEU A 39 -1.27 -31.92 0.03
N HIS A 40 -0.25 -32.15 0.85
CA HIS A 40 1.06 -31.51 0.69
C HIS A 40 1.71 -31.95 -0.62
N SER A 41 1.72 -33.26 -0.92
CA SER A 41 2.28 -33.79 -2.16
C SER A 41 1.56 -33.28 -3.40
N ILE A 42 0.23 -33.11 -3.31
CA ILE A 42 -0.58 -32.51 -4.38
C ILE A 42 -0.22 -31.04 -4.57
N THR A 43 -0.07 -30.27 -3.48
CA THR A 43 0.28 -28.85 -3.56
C THR A 43 1.69 -28.66 -4.13
N ALA A 44 2.64 -29.50 -3.73
CA ALA A 44 4.02 -29.45 -4.21
C ALA A 44 4.15 -29.82 -5.70
N LYS A 45 3.24 -30.64 -6.24
CA LYS A 45 3.20 -31.01 -7.67
C LYS A 45 2.36 -30.05 -8.51
N ALA A 46 1.61 -29.13 -7.91
CA ALA A 46 0.81 -28.17 -8.65
C ALA A 46 1.74 -27.17 -9.36
N PRO A 47 1.47 -26.82 -10.64
CA PRO A 47 2.27 -25.83 -11.34
C PRO A 47 2.15 -24.47 -10.64
N PRO A 48 3.24 -23.67 -10.60
CA PRO A 48 3.18 -22.29 -10.12
C PRO A 48 2.10 -21.52 -10.89
N LYS A 49 1.19 -20.87 -10.15
CA LYS A 49 0.18 -20.00 -10.75
C LYS A 49 0.69 -18.56 -10.76
N PRO A 50 0.66 -17.86 -11.90
CA PRO A 50 0.96 -16.44 -11.92
C PRO A 50 -0.07 -15.70 -11.07
N LEU A 51 0.39 -14.97 -10.06
CA LEU A 51 -0.46 -14.17 -9.17
C LEU A 51 -1.06 -12.96 -9.91
N HIS A 52 -0.39 -12.50 -10.97
CA HIS A 52 -0.75 -11.30 -11.71
C HIS A 52 -1.01 -11.58 -13.18
N ARG A 53 -1.89 -10.77 -13.78
CA ARG A 53 -2.05 -10.74 -15.24
C ARG A 53 -0.71 -10.34 -15.88
N PRO A 54 -0.28 -10.99 -16.97
CA PRO A 54 1.04 -10.76 -17.57
C PRO A 54 1.21 -9.37 -18.19
N THR A 55 0.12 -8.59 -18.31
CA THR A 55 0.14 -7.29 -18.97
C THR A 55 -0.66 -6.28 -18.16
N VAL A 56 0.00 -5.22 -17.69
CA VAL A 56 -0.63 -4.06 -17.05
C VAL A 56 -0.61 -2.91 -18.07
N ASN A 57 -1.79 -2.46 -18.50
CA ASN A 57 -1.89 -1.31 -19.41
C ASN A 57 -2.01 -0.01 -18.59
N LEU A 58 -0.92 0.74 -18.49
CA LEU A 58 -0.87 2.03 -17.80
C LEU A 58 -1.20 3.23 -18.71
N ARG A 59 -1.57 3.01 -19.97
CA ARG A 59 -1.74 4.10 -20.94
C ARG A 59 -2.81 5.11 -20.52
N SER A 60 -3.97 4.64 -20.05
CA SER A 60 -5.05 5.51 -19.58
C SER A 60 -4.61 6.31 -18.35
N THR A 61 -3.94 5.66 -17.40
CA THR A 61 -3.40 6.29 -16.19
C THR A 61 -2.37 7.36 -16.55
N LEU A 62 -1.41 7.05 -17.41
CA LEU A 62 -0.38 8.02 -17.84
C LEU A 62 -1.00 9.21 -18.58
N LYS A 63 -2.01 8.99 -19.43
CA LYS A 63 -2.76 10.08 -20.08
C LYS A 63 -3.47 10.97 -19.05
N ALA A 64 -4.17 10.38 -18.08
CA ALA A 64 -4.85 11.13 -17.04
C ALA A 64 -3.87 11.96 -16.19
N ILE A 65 -2.74 11.36 -15.80
CA ILE A 65 -1.69 12.06 -15.05
C ILE A 65 -1.04 13.18 -15.87
N GLN A 66 -0.87 12.98 -17.17
CA GLN A 66 -0.31 13.99 -18.07
C GLN A 66 -1.23 15.21 -18.19
N GLN A 67 -2.56 15.03 -18.15
CA GLN A 67 -3.56 16.09 -18.26
C GLN A 67 -3.64 17.00 -17.01
N ILE A 68 -3.10 16.57 -15.87
CA ILE A 68 -3.06 17.42 -14.66
C ILE A 68 -1.96 18.48 -14.86
N GLU A 69 -2.34 19.70 -15.20
CA GLU A 69 -1.40 20.80 -15.42
C GLU A 69 -0.90 21.38 -14.09
N SER A 70 0.27 20.95 -13.63
CA SER A 70 0.80 21.34 -12.31
C SER A 70 1.07 22.84 -12.17
N GLY A 71 1.35 23.54 -13.27
CA GLY A 71 1.60 24.98 -13.29
C GLY A 71 0.35 25.86 -13.38
N ALA A 72 -0.81 25.31 -13.72
CA ALA A 72 -2.04 26.08 -13.83
C ALA A 72 -2.58 26.45 -12.44
N SER A 73 -3.01 27.71 -12.27
CA SER A 73 -3.60 28.21 -11.02
C SER A 73 -4.93 27.53 -10.70
N SER A 74 -5.68 27.12 -11.73
CA SER A 74 -6.97 26.42 -11.64
C SER A 74 -6.87 24.98 -11.15
N THR A 75 -5.71 24.32 -11.30
CA THR A 75 -5.52 22.94 -10.84
C THR A 75 -5.65 22.86 -9.33
N HIS A 76 -6.31 21.85 -8.79
CA HIS A 76 -6.42 21.72 -7.33
C HIS A 76 -5.15 21.12 -6.72
N LEU A 77 -4.76 21.53 -5.49
CA LEU A 77 -3.56 21.01 -4.81
C LEU A 77 -3.59 19.49 -4.67
N SER A 78 -4.76 18.91 -4.40
CA SER A 78 -4.90 17.44 -4.29
C SER A 78 -4.56 16.73 -5.59
N GLN A 79 -4.86 17.30 -6.76
CA GLN A 79 -4.51 16.72 -8.05
C GLN A 79 -3.00 16.77 -8.30
N ILE A 80 -2.35 17.86 -7.90
CA ILE A 80 -0.88 17.99 -7.98
C ILE A 80 -0.21 16.99 -7.03
N GLN A 81 -0.75 16.80 -5.82
CA GLN A 81 -0.28 15.78 -4.88
C GLN A 81 -0.49 14.36 -5.41
N GLN A 82 -1.66 14.03 -5.96
CA GLN A 82 -1.94 12.73 -6.59
C GLN A 82 -0.96 12.45 -7.73
N LYS A 83 -0.72 13.43 -8.60
CA LYS A 83 0.26 13.35 -9.67
C LYS A 83 1.66 13.10 -9.14
N LEU A 84 2.09 13.85 -8.13
CA LEU A 84 3.41 13.67 -7.52
C LEU A 84 3.55 12.28 -6.87
N ALA A 85 2.53 11.83 -6.12
CA ALA A 85 2.51 10.52 -5.48
C ALA A 85 2.65 9.40 -6.51
N PHE A 86 1.86 9.46 -7.60
CA PHE A 86 1.94 8.49 -8.68
C PHE A 86 3.33 8.50 -9.34
N LEU A 87 3.84 9.68 -9.71
CA LEU A 87 5.14 9.79 -10.38
C LEU A 87 6.29 9.30 -9.48
N LEU A 88 6.30 9.62 -8.19
CA LEU A 88 7.31 9.11 -7.25
C LEU A 88 7.16 7.60 -7.00
N GLY A 89 5.92 7.11 -6.86
CA GLY A 89 5.63 5.69 -6.74
C GLY A 89 6.18 4.89 -7.92
N MET A 90 6.01 5.41 -9.15
CA MET A 90 6.48 4.74 -10.36
C MET A 90 7.98 4.90 -10.63
N THR A 91 8.58 6.05 -10.31
CA THR A 91 9.99 6.33 -10.62
C THR A 91 10.96 5.86 -9.55
N ALA A 92 10.51 5.77 -8.29
CA ALA A 92 11.30 5.30 -7.15
C ALA A 92 10.78 3.96 -6.57
N PHE A 93 9.80 3.32 -7.22
CA PHE A 93 9.19 2.05 -6.78
C PHE A 93 8.69 2.06 -5.34
N LEU A 94 8.11 3.18 -4.92
CA LEU A 94 7.66 3.40 -3.55
C LEU A 94 6.27 2.81 -3.33
N ARG A 95 6.09 2.11 -2.21
CA ARG A 95 4.76 1.70 -1.74
C ARG A 95 4.01 2.92 -1.20
N PRO A 96 2.67 2.87 -1.09
CA PRO A 96 1.90 3.92 -0.41
C PRO A 96 2.42 4.25 1.00
N SER A 97 2.85 3.23 1.76
CA SER A 97 3.47 3.43 3.07
C SER A 97 4.82 4.16 3.01
N ASP A 98 5.58 3.95 1.95
CA ASP A 98 6.89 4.57 1.76
C ASP A 98 6.72 6.02 1.32
N LEU A 99 5.74 6.31 0.45
CA LEU A 99 5.34 7.67 0.10
C LEU A 99 4.95 8.48 1.35
N HIS A 100 4.15 7.90 2.24
CA HIS A 100 3.76 8.54 3.50
C HIS A 100 4.95 8.82 4.43
N HIS A 101 6.04 8.06 4.29
CA HIS A 101 7.24 8.15 5.12
C HIS A 101 8.39 8.90 4.43
N ILE A 102 8.13 9.61 3.33
CA ILE A 102 9.10 10.55 2.75
C ILE A 102 9.34 11.68 3.75
N ASP A 103 10.60 11.86 4.13
CA ASP A 103 11.01 13.03 4.89
C ASP A 103 11.26 14.19 3.94
N PHE A 104 10.22 15.02 3.73
CA PHE A 104 10.30 16.16 2.83
C PHE A 104 11.27 17.26 3.27
N THR A 105 11.75 17.24 4.53
CA THR A 105 12.81 18.16 4.98
C THR A 105 14.15 17.82 4.33
N THR A 106 14.35 16.53 4.00
CA THR A 106 15.55 16.05 3.29
C THR A 106 15.45 16.18 1.78
N ALA A 107 14.25 16.49 1.25
CA ALA A 107 14.01 16.55 -0.17
C ALA A 107 14.65 17.80 -0.80
N SER A 108 15.68 17.59 -1.62
CA SER A 108 16.47 18.63 -2.28
C SER A 108 16.50 18.42 -3.79
N VAL A 109 16.37 19.52 -4.54
CA VAL A 109 16.56 19.52 -5.99
C VAL A 109 17.94 20.08 -6.28
N THR A 110 18.74 19.33 -7.04
CA THR A 110 20.10 19.69 -7.44
C THR A 110 20.22 19.66 -8.95
N GLU A 111 21.12 20.45 -9.50
CA GLU A 111 21.41 20.48 -10.94
C GLU A 111 22.85 20.03 -11.18
N GLY A 112 23.07 19.20 -12.19
CA GLY A 112 24.40 18.76 -12.61
C GLY A 112 24.35 18.18 -14.01
N ASN A 113 25.37 18.46 -14.83
CA ASN A 113 25.48 17.97 -16.21
C ASN A 113 24.22 18.25 -17.05
N ASN A 114 23.66 19.47 -16.98
CA ASN A 114 22.40 19.87 -17.63
C ASN A 114 21.18 19.01 -17.26
N GLN A 115 21.23 18.29 -16.14
CA GLN A 115 20.14 17.47 -15.63
C GLN A 115 19.81 17.84 -14.19
N ARG A 116 18.50 17.87 -13.88
CA ARG A 116 18.01 18.09 -12.52
C ARG A 116 17.74 16.76 -11.83
N PHE A 117 18.04 16.68 -10.55
CA PHE A 117 17.82 15.51 -9.70
C PHE A 117 17.10 15.91 -8.43
N LEU A 118 16.17 15.07 -7.98
CA LEU A 118 15.52 15.17 -6.69
C LEU A 118 16.06 14.05 -5.81
N SER A 119 16.71 14.43 -4.71
CA SER A 119 17.19 13.52 -3.66
C SER A 119 16.32 13.66 -2.44
N PHE A 120 15.91 12.55 -1.81
CA PHE A 120 15.09 12.54 -0.60
C PHE A 120 15.27 11.25 0.18
N ASN A 121 15.02 11.29 1.48
CA ASN A 121 15.04 10.12 2.36
C ASN A 121 13.63 9.60 2.63
N VAL A 122 13.53 8.28 2.75
CA VAL A 122 12.32 7.58 3.21
C VAL A 122 12.65 6.78 4.46
N VAL A 123 11.86 6.94 5.50
CA VAL A 123 11.95 6.11 6.70
C VAL A 123 11.21 4.80 6.45
N ALA A 124 11.94 3.71 6.22
CA ALA A 124 11.36 2.43 5.86
C ALA A 124 10.35 1.96 6.92
N SER A 125 9.09 1.83 6.49
CA SER A 125 7.97 1.56 7.39
C SER A 125 8.01 0.14 7.99
N LYS A 126 8.56 -0.82 7.24
CA LYS A 126 8.56 -2.26 7.56
C LYS A 126 9.94 -2.89 7.71
N GLU A 127 11.00 -2.09 7.60
CA GLU A 127 12.37 -2.59 7.64
C GLU A 127 13.10 -2.01 8.85
N LYS A 128 13.68 -2.90 9.65
CA LYS A 128 14.45 -2.56 10.83
C LYS A 128 15.84 -3.19 10.74
N ARG A 129 16.86 -2.52 11.28
CA ARG A 129 18.20 -3.06 11.49
C ARG A 129 18.60 -2.78 12.93
N GLY A 130 18.93 -3.83 13.68
CA GLY A 130 19.22 -3.68 15.13
C GLY A 130 18.05 -3.09 15.93
N GLY A 131 16.80 -3.39 15.55
CA GLY A 131 15.60 -2.84 16.21
C GLY A 131 15.21 -1.41 15.80
N GLN A 132 16.08 -0.68 15.10
CA GLN A 132 15.84 0.69 14.62
C GLN A 132 15.29 0.70 13.19
N ARG A 133 14.46 1.70 12.87
CA ARG A 133 13.97 1.90 11.49
C ARG A 133 15.12 2.31 10.56
N ILE A 134 15.08 1.81 9.33
CA ILE A 134 16.11 2.11 8.33
C ILE A 134 15.72 3.36 7.53
N ILE A 135 16.67 4.25 7.28
CA ILE A 135 16.52 5.35 6.31
C ILE A 135 17.02 4.87 4.95
N LYS A 136 16.20 5.06 3.90
CA LYS A 136 16.55 4.75 2.52
C LYS A 136 16.66 6.04 1.72
N PRO A 137 17.84 6.38 1.18
CA PRO A 137 17.98 7.51 0.27
C PRO A 137 17.49 7.13 -1.13
N PHE A 138 16.78 8.05 -1.78
CA PHE A 138 16.32 7.94 -3.15
C PHE A 138 16.80 9.13 -3.96
N ARG A 139 17.09 8.88 -5.24
CA ARG A 139 17.41 9.91 -6.22
C ARG A 139 16.62 9.64 -7.49
N VAL A 140 15.82 10.61 -7.92
CA VAL A 140 15.06 10.57 -9.18
C VAL A 140 15.55 11.68 -10.10
N SER A 141 15.66 11.39 -11.39
CA SER A 141 16.07 12.36 -12.41
C SER A 141 14.88 13.10 -13.01
N CYS A 142 15.11 14.31 -13.50
CA CYS A 142 14.15 15.02 -14.34
C CYS A 142 13.94 14.24 -15.64
N TYR A 143 12.70 14.26 -16.13
CA TYR A 143 12.33 13.69 -17.42
C TYR A 143 12.13 14.80 -18.46
N ALA A 144 12.30 14.46 -19.74
CA ALA A 144 12.17 15.41 -20.85
C ALA A 144 10.74 15.98 -20.97
N ASN A 145 9.72 15.19 -20.66
CA ASN A 145 8.34 15.66 -20.63
C ASN A 145 8.03 16.29 -19.25
N PRO A 146 7.85 17.62 -19.16
CA PRO A 146 7.59 18.30 -17.88
C PRO A 146 6.26 17.85 -17.25
N ASN A 147 5.27 17.46 -18.05
CA ASN A 147 3.97 16.99 -17.57
C ASN A 147 4.02 15.58 -16.96
N LEU A 148 5.12 14.85 -17.12
CA LEU A 148 5.32 13.55 -16.45
C LEU A 148 6.57 13.58 -15.55
N CYS A 149 7.07 14.77 -15.22
CA CYS A 149 8.26 14.92 -14.42
C CYS A 149 7.90 15.08 -12.92
N PRO A 150 8.37 14.19 -12.02
CA PRO A 150 8.14 14.32 -10.59
C PRO A 150 8.81 15.58 -10.02
N ILE A 151 9.97 15.97 -10.56
CA ILE A 151 10.70 17.17 -10.09
C ILE A 151 9.92 18.44 -10.42
N THR A 152 9.47 18.59 -11.67
CA THR A 152 8.65 19.73 -12.09
C THR A 152 7.36 19.81 -11.26
N THR A 153 6.69 18.67 -11.06
CA THR A 153 5.48 18.59 -10.24
C THR A 153 5.74 19.02 -8.80
N LEU A 154 6.84 18.55 -8.17
CA LEU A 154 7.21 18.91 -6.81
C LEU A 154 7.51 20.41 -6.67
N VAL A 155 8.22 20.99 -7.63
CA VAL A 155 8.54 22.43 -7.63
C VAL A 155 7.24 23.25 -7.64
N HIS A 156 6.32 22.95 -8.56
CA HIS A 156 5.02 23.62 -8.60
C HIS A 156 4.23 23.45 -7.31
N LEU A 157 4.22 22.25 -6.73
CA LEU A 157 3.55 21.98 -5.47
C LEU A 157 4.13 22.82 -4.33
N ARG A 158 5.46 22.87 -4.19
CA ARG A 158 6.15 23.68 -3.17
C ARG A 158 5.83 25.16 -3.32
N THR A 159 5.90 25.69 -4.54
CA THR A 159 5.54 27.09 -4.82
C THR A 159 4.11 27.40 -4.39
N ARG A 160 3.14 26.56 -4.76
CA ARG A 160 1.74 26.79 -4.38
C ARG A 160 1.47 26.64 -2.89
N VAL A 161 2.12 25.68 -2.23
CA VAL A 161 2.00 25.50 -0.77
C VAL A 161 2.60 26.70 -0.03
N SER A 162 3.71 27.27 -0.50
CA SER A 162 4.30 28.47 0.11
C SER A 162 3.45 29.74 -0.02
N GLN A 163 2.48 29.74 -0.95
CA GLN A 163 1.54 30.85 -1.15
C GLN A 163 0.29 30.75 -0.27
N LEU A 164 0.10 29.64 0.46
CA LEU A 164 -1.01 29.49 1.41
C LEU A 164 -0.72 30.24 2.71
N SER A 165 -1.76 30.81 3.31
CA SER A 165 -1.69 31.53 4.59
C SER A 165 -2.64 30.89 5.61
N PRO A 166 -2.14 30.26 6.69
CA PRO A 166 -0.73 30.00 6.99
C PRO A 166 -0.14 28.89 6.10
N PRO A 167 1.17 28.89 5.82
CA PRO A 167 1.79 27.86 5.01
C PRO A 167 1.81 26.53 5.79
N PRO A 168 1.18 25.46 5.28
CA PRO A 168 1.22 24.16 5.94
C PRO A 168 2.62 23.56 5.85
N SER A 169 3.03 22.81 6.88
CA SER A 169 4.32 22.11 6.85
C SER A 169 4.35 21.10 5.71
N VAL A 170 5.32 21.25 4.81
CA VAL A 170 5.62 20.37 3.66
C VAL A 170 5.92 18.93 4.13
N ALA A 171 6.23 18.72 5.40
CA ALA A 171 6.39 17.39 6.00
C ALA A 171 5.13 16.50 5.89
N SER A 172 3.98 17.09 5.53
CA SER A 172 2.69 16.40 5.40
C SER A 172 2.21 16.17 3.95
N LEU A 173 3.09 16.23 2.95
CA LEU A 173 2.71 16.30 1.52
C LEU A 173 1.91 15.11 0.95
N PHE A 174 1.71 14.02 1.70
CA PHE A 174 0.83 12.91 1.34
C PHE A 174 -0.10 12.48 2.49
N VAL A 175 -0.43 13.38 3.43
CA VAL A 175 -1.18 13.01 4.62
C VAL A 175 -2.60 12.57 4.29
N ASN A 176 -2.83 11.30 4.63
CA ASN A 176 -4.05 10.64 5.09
C ASN A 176 -5.35 11.42 4.89
N THR A 177 -6.14 10.86 4.00
CA THR A 177 -7.55 11.10 3.70
C THR A 177 -8.48 11.36 4.90
N LEU A 178 -8.07 11.02 6.13
CA LEU A 178 -8.82 11.29 7.36
C LEU A 178 -8.81 12.77 7.79
N ARG A 179 -7.75 13.54 7.48
CA ARG A 179 -7.67 14.96 7.88
C ARG A 179 -8.27 15.92 6.85
N SER A 180 -8.58 15.44 5.65
CA SER A 180 -9.05 16.27 4.53
C SER A 180 -10.57 16.27 4.36
N GLY A 181 -11.34 15.79 5.35
CA GLY A 181 -12.81 15.73 5.26
C GLY A 181 -13.32 14.81 4.15
N ILE A 182 -12.49 13.87 3.68
CA ILE A 182 -12.90 12.89 2.67
C ILE A 182 -13.81 11.86 3.34
N PRO A 183 -14.98 11.57 2.76
CA PRO A 183 -15.91 10.62 3.35
C PRO A 183 -15.28 9.24 3.52
N VAL A 184 -15.61 8.57 4.62
CA VAL A 184 -14.99 7.28 4.98
C VAL A 184 -15.27 6.22 3.91
N GLU A 185 -16.44 6.28 3.26
CA GLU A 185 -16.82 5.40 2.14
C GLU A 185 -15.83 5.49 0.96
N ASP A 186 -15.30 6.67 0.65
CA ASP A 186 -14.32 6.85 -0.42
C ASP A 186 -12.97 6.26 0.00
N ILE A 187 -12.61 6.39 1.28
CA ILE A 187 -11.37 5.81 1.82
C ILE A 187 -11.44 4.28 1.78
N VAL A 188 -12.59 3.70 2.15
CA VAL A 188 -12.84 2.25 2.12
C VAL A 188 -12.82 1.71 0.70
N THR A 189 -13.42 2.45 -0.24
CA THR A 189 -13.46 2.09 -1.66
C THR A 189 -12.07 2.17 -2.29
N LEU A 190 -11.30 3.24 -2.02
CA LEU A 190 -9.94 3.40 -2.51
C LEU A 190 -8.95 2.40 -1.89
N GLY A 191 -9.18 2.03 -0.61
CA GLY A 191 -8.42 1.02 0.11
C GLY A 191 -8.78 -0.42 -0.26
N ASN A 192 -9.88 -0.61 -1.02
CA ASN A 192 -10.46 -1.91 -1.34
C ASN A 192 -10.68 -2.78 -0.09
N TRP A 193 -11.16 -2.18 1.00
CA TRP A 193 -11.47 -2.90 2.23
C TRP A 193 -12.90 -3.45 2.19
N SER A 194 -13.12 -4.57 2.87
CA SER A 194 -14.43 -5.24 2.86
C SER A 194 -15.52 -4.45 3.60
N SER A 195 -15.14 -3.58 4.53
CA SER A 195 -16.08 -2.66 5.19
C SER A 195 -15.37 -1.47 5.82
N SER A 196 -16.16 -0.46 6.20
CA SER A 196 -15.70 0.66 7.03
C SER A 196 -15.19 0.21 8.40
N ASP A 197 -15.75 -0.85 8.97
CA ASP A 197 -15.31 -1.37 10.28
C ASP A 197 -13.88 -1.90 10.23
N VAL A 198 -13.49 -2.55 9.12
CA VAL A 198 -12.11 -3.02 8.92
C VAL A 198 -11.13 -1.84 8.95
N PHE A 199 -11.50 -0.73 8.31
CA PHE A 199 -10.72 0.49 8.36
C PHE A 199 -10.64 1.08 9.78
N HIS A 200 -11.79 1.25 10.42
CA HIS A 200 -11.88 1.88 11.73
C HIS A 200 -11.15 1.11 12.83
N ASN A 201 -11.20 -0.23 12.79
CA ASN A 201 -10.64 -1.06 13.84
C ASN A 201 -9.16 -1.37 13.65
N HIS A 202 -8.68 -1.48 12.40
CA HIS A 202 -7.32 -1.97 12.14
C HIS A 202 -6.39 -0.94 11.48
N TYR A 203 -6.94 0.10 10.85
CA TYR A 203 -6.17 1.02 10.01
C TYR A 203 -6.35 2.49 10.40
N ARG A 204 -7.35 2.85 11.22
CA ARG A 204 -7.51 4.18 11.79
C ARG A 204 -6.47 4.42 12.88
N ARG A 205 -5.39 5.09 12.49
CA ARG A 205 -4.22 5.36 13.35
C ARG A 205 -4.51 6.21 14.60
N GLU A 206 -5.61 6.95 14.61
CA GLU A 206 -6.06 7.75 15.78
C GLU A 206 -6.46 6.89 16.98
N HIS A 207 -6.93 5.65 16.75
CA HIS A 207 -7.28 4.72 17.83
C HIS A 207 -6.07 3.92 18.35
N LEU A 208 -4.99 3.80 17.57
CA LEU A 208 -3.83 3.00 17.98
C LEU A 208 -3.01 3.63 19.12
N SER A 209 -3.21 4.91 19.43
CA SER A 209 -2.61 5.57 20.61
C SER A 209 -3.44 5.42 21.89
N LEU A 210 -4.65 4.84 21.82
CA LEU A 210 -5.59 4.73 22.95
C LEU A 210 -5.89 3.28 23.36
N ILE A 211 -5.46 2.28 22.58
CA ILE A 211 -5.70 0.87 22.89
C ILE A 211 -4.57 0.38 23.81
N ASP A 212 -4.91 0.19 25.08
CA ASP A 212 -4.09 -0.58 26.00
C ASP A 212 -4.18 -2.07 25.64
N PHE A 213 -3.24 -2.49 24.79
CA PHE A 213 -3.10 -3.87 24.33
C PHE A 213 -2.95 -4.87 25.49
N THR A 214 -2.42 -4.43 26.63
CA THR A 214 -2.17 -5.27 27.80
C THR A 214 -3.49 -5.73 28.43
N ASN A 215 -4.42 -4.79 28.60
CA ASN A 215 -5.73 -5.07 29.19
C ASN A 215 -6.70 -5.75 28.23
N THR A 216 -6.48 -5.65 26.91
CA THR A 216 -7.36 -6.25 25.90
C THR A 216 -7.07 -7.75 25.69
N VAL A 217 -5.84 -8.20 25.97
CA VAL A 217 -5.38 -9.58 25.72
C VAL A 217 -5.39 -10.44 26.99
N LEU A 218 -5.35 -9.84 28.18
CA LEU A 218 -5.21 -10.54 29.46
C LEU A 218 -6.47 -10.55 30.34
N GLN A 219 -7.65 -10.21 29.80
CA GLN A 219 -8.89 -10.41 30.53
C GLN A 219 -9.26 -11.89 30.51
N ASP A 220 -8.90 -12.60 31.58
CA ASP A 220 -9.46 -13.91 31.88
C ASP A 220 -10.99 -13.76 32.06
N PRO A 221 -11.80 -14.67 31.49
CA PRO A 221 -13.24 -14.63 31.69
C PRO A 221 -13.55 -14.85 33.17
N ILE A 222 -14.30 -13.92 33.76
CA ILE A 222 -14.92 -14.11 35.07
C ILE A 222 -15.93 -15.25 34.90
N GLU A 223 -15.65 -16.38 35.54
CA GLU A 223 -16.60 -17.50 35.67
C GLU A 223 -17.74 -17.08 36.59
N ASP A 224 -18.98 -17.12 36.08
CA ASP A 224 -20.21 -17.25 36.86
C ASP A 224 -20.66 -18.72 36.85
#